data_AF-A0A5C6U6I1-F1
#
_entry.id   AF-A0A5C6U6I1-F1
#
_cell.length_a   1.000
_cell.length_b   1.000
_cell.length_c   1.000
_cell.angle_alpha   90.00
_cell.angle_beta   90.00
_cell.angle_gamma   90.00
#
_symmetry.space_group_name_H-M   'P 1'
#
loop_
_entity.id
_entity.type
_entity.pdbx_description
1 polymer ?
#
loop_
_entity_poly.entity_id
_entity_poly.type
_entity_poly.pdbx_seq_one_letter_code
_entity_poly.pdbx_strand_id
1 'polypeptide(L)'
;MPLLDEAFVVRLEWEHLTEERPLVSRSVDLELITCITPPGQSFDRHHTEACISWSNPLSQWRIAGEAYPVRAGEDATRDGVAEQVGHPLLPAGRTHVGVRYHYGGYDARATLAIYLEGRRIWEDTRILTERDQTWYAAIFAWSNEPDIRENPVRIEPSPCTSQSLGACAHDGLYAEEVLLEGADIDAE
;
A
#
# COMPACT_ATOMS: atom_id res chain seq x y z
N MET A 1 -9.86 14.51 5.10
CA MET A 1 -8.59 14.56 5.88
C MET A 1 -7.52 15.29 5.08
N PRO A 2 -6.75 16.24 5.67
CA PRO A 2 -5.59 16.85 5.00
C PRO A 2 -4.53 15.78 4.66
N LEU A 3 -3.68 16.08 3.68
CA LEU A 3 -2.52 15.23 3.38
C LEU A 3 -1.58 15.22 4.59
N LEU A 4 -0.90 14.11 4.81
CA LEU A 4 0.22 14.05 5.74
C LEU A 4 1.37 14.99 5.29
N ASP A 5 2.19 15.43 6.24
CA ASP A 5 3.27 16.41 6.03
C ASP A 5 4.61 15.79 5.55
N GLU A 6 4.60 14.52 5.16
CA GLU A 6 5.76 13.85 4.59
C GLU A 6 5.99 14.17 3.10
N ALA A 7 7.25 14.00 2.67
CA ALA A 7 7.65 14.19 1.29
C ALA A 7 7.02 13.15 0.35
N PHE A 8 6.84 11.91 0.79
CA PHE A 8 6.14 10.88 0.03
C PHE A 8 4.94 10.40 0.83
N VAL A 9 3.75 10.46 0.22
CA VAL A 9 2.50 10.06 0.88
C VAL A 9 1.70 9.17 -0.05
N VAL A 10 1.32 8.01 0.47
CA VAL A 10 0.33 7.11 -0.11
C VAL A 10 -1.00 7.39 0.57
N ARG A 11 -2.05 7.58 -0.22
CA ARG A 11 -3.40 7.84 0.28
C ARG A 11 -4.40 6.87 -0.34
N LEU A 12 -5.15 6.19 0.51
CA LEU A 12 -6.23 5.28 0.13
C LEU A 12 -7.57 5.90 0.50
N GLU A 13 -8.51 5.93 -0.42
CA GLU A 13 -9.90 6.28 -0.19
C GLU A 13 -10.79 5.16 -0.72
N TRP A 14 -11.95 4.92 -0.10
CA TRP A 14 -12.90 3.96 -0.64
C TRP A 14 -14.36 4.36 -0.39
N GLU A 15 -15.21 3.79 -1.23
CA GLU A 15 -16.66 3.86 -1.08
C GLU A 15 -17.28 2.46 -1.22
N HIS A 16 -18.39 2.25 -0.52
CA HIS A 16 -19.17 1.03 -0.65
C HIS A 16 -19.96 1.04 -1.95
N LEU A 17 -19.87 -0.05 -2.70
CA LEU A 17 -20.67 -0.28 -3.89
C LEU A 17 -21.98 -0.97 -3.50
N THR A 18 -22.93 -0.17 -3.03
CA THR A 18 -24.28 -0.59 -2.66
C THR A 18 -25.30 0.48 -3.05
N GLU A 19 -26.47 0.05 -3.53
CA GLU A 19 -27.60 0.96 -3.79
C GLU A 19 -28.37 1.30 -2.50
N GLU A 20 -28.19 0.50 -1.45
CA GLU A 20 -28.79 0.71 -0.13
C GLU A 20 -27.87 1.51 0.78
N ARG A 21 -28.46 2.18 1.80
CA ARG A 21 -27.67 2.80 2.87
C ARG A 21 -26.78 1.73 3.52
N PRO A 22 -25.44 1.92 3.58
CA PRO A 22 -24.55 0.94 4.17
C PRO A 22 -24.95 0.59 5.60
N LEU A 23 -25.08 -0.70 5.87
CA LEU A 23 -25.21 -1.20 7.23
C LEU A 23 -23.84 -1.12 7.90
N VAL A 24 -23.78 -0.51 9.09
CA VAL A 24 -22.54 -0.40 9.87
C VAL A 24 -21.89 -1.77 10.12
N SER A 25 -22.67 -2.83 10.26
CA SER A 25 -22.17 -4.20 10.43
C SER A 25 -21.56 -4.81 9.16
N ARG A 26 -21.71 -4.16 8.01
CA ARG A 26 -21.15 -4.56 6.72
C ARG A 26 -20.22 -3.50 6.13
N SER A 27 -19.99 -2.40 6.84
CA SER A 27 -19.03 -1.38 6.43
C SER A 27 -17.69 -2.03 6.12
N VAL A 28 -17.14 -1.65 4.97
CA VAL A 28 -15.86 -2.12 4.48
C VAL A 28 -14.76 -1.32 5.14
N ASP A 29 -13.77 -2.06 5.60
CA ASP A 29 -12.53 -1.58 6.13
C ASP A 29 -11.43 -2.10 5.21
N LEU A 30 -10.76 -1.17 4.52
CA LEU A 30 -9.62 -1.47 3.66
C LEU A 30 -8.35 -1.01 4.37
N GLU A 31 -7.36 -1.88 4.43
CA GLU A 31 -6.10 -1.61 5.09
C GLU A 31 -5.03 -1.26 4.04
N LEU A 32 -4.51 -0.04 4.10
CA LEU A 32 -3.35 0.40 3.35
C LEU A 32 -2.07 -0.14 4.00
N ILE A 33 -1.35 -0.96 3.23
CA ILE A 33 -0.07 -1.54 3.64
C ILE A 33 1.02 -0.94 2.76
N THR A 34 2.08 -0.46 3.38
CA THR A 34 3.28 0.01 2.67
C THR A 34 4.50 -0.62 3.30
N CYS A 35 5.43 -1.13 2.51
CA CYS A 35 6.63 -1.78 3.04
C CYS A 35 7.90 -1.35 2.31
N ILE A 36 9.05 -1.40 2.97
CA ILE A 36 10.37 -1.27 2.32
C ILE A 36 10.94 -2.65 1.95
N THR A 37 11.71 -2.74 0.86
CA THR A 37 12.43 -3.96 0.48
C THR A 37 13.63 -4.27 1.40
N PRO A 38 13.86 -5.56 1.71
CA PRO A 38 12.92 -6.66 1.55
C PRO A 38 11.85 -6.59 2.64
N PRO A 39 10.55 -6.70 2.30
CA PRO A 39 9.52 -6.78 3.32
C PRO A 39 9.48 -8.17 3.99
N GLY A 40 10.33 -9.11 3.57
CA GLY A 40 10.28 -10.53 3.92
C GLY A 40 10.04 -11.40 2.69
N GLN A 41 9.55 -12.63 2.89
CA GLN A 41 9.15 -13.54 1.79
C GLN A 41 7.72 -13.25 1.29
N SER A 42 6.95 -12.48 2.06
CA SER A 42 5.61 -12.03 1.70
C SER A 42 5.41 -10.56 2.03
N PHE A 43 4.53 -9.93 1.28
CA PHE A 43 3.96 -8.63 1.59
C PHE A 43 2.82 -8.84 2.59
N ASP A 44 3.14 -8.71 3.88
CA ASP A 44 2.20 -8.82 4.98
C ASP A 44 2.46 -7.69 5.99
N ARG A 45 1.39 -7.03 6.45
CA ARG A 45 1.41 -6.04 7.52
C ARG A 45 2.08 -6.53 8.81
N HIS A 46 2.14 -7.84 9.04
CA HIS A 46 2.72 -8.45 10.24
C HIS A 46 4.26 -8.34 10.29
N HIS A 47 4.93 -8.01 9.18
CA HIS A 47 6.36 -7.70 9.14
C HIS A 47 6.63 -6.25 9.61
N THR A 48 6.35 -5.97 10.88
CA THR A 48 6.32 -4.60 11.45
C THR A 48 7.64 -3.81 11.38
N GLU A 49 8.76 -4.50 11.16
CA GLU A 49 10.08 -3.93 10.93
C GLU A 49 10.24 -3.32 9.53
N ALA A 50 9.48 -3.80 8.55
CA ALA A 50 9.57 -3.39 7.15
C ALA A 50 8.26 -2.81 6.62
N CYS A 51 7.12 -3.13 7.22
CA CYS A 51 5.80 -2.70 6.80
C CYS A 51 5.16 -1.73 7.78
N ILE A 52 4.30 -0.85 7.27
CA ILE A 52 3.49 0.11 8.00
C ILE A 52 2.04 0.04 7.52
N SER A 53 1.12 0.14 8.46
CA SER A 53 -0.33 0.26 8.26
C SER A 53 -0.92 0.97 9.47
N TRP A 54 -2.22 1.27 9.47
CA TRP A 54 -2.87 1.85 10.64
C TRP A 54 -2.77 0.95 11.89
N SER A 55 -2.66 -0.37 11.72
CA SER A 55 -2.56 -1.33 12.82
C SER A 55 -1.17 -1.33 13.50
N ASN A 56 -0.17 -0.77 12.82
CA ASN A 56 1.17 -0.51 13.32
C ASN A 56 1.64 0.90 12.88
N PRO A 57 1.10 1.97 13.48
CA PRO A 57 1.07 3.29 12.84
C PRO A 57 2.37 4.08 12.91
N LEU A 58 3.41 3.58 13.60
CA LEU A 58 4.72 4.19 13.67
C LEU A 58 5.80 3.13 13.50
N SER A 59 6.75 3.35 12.58
CA SER A 59 7.92 2.50 12.41
C SER A 59 9.14 3.31 11.96
N GLN A 60 10.28 2.64 11.87
CA GLN A 60 11.52 3.20 11.35
C GLN A 60 12.15 2.21 10.37
N TRP A 61 12.23 2.63 9.11
CA TRP A 61 12.92 1.84 8.09
C TRP A 61 14.42 2.09 8.15
N ARG A 62 15.21 1.02 8.08
CA ARG A 62 16.66 1.10 8.13
C ARG A 62 17.26 0.88 6.75
N ILE A 63 17.97 1.89 6.25
CA ILE A 63 18.65 1.84 4.95
C ILE A 63 20.11 2.21 5.18
N ALA A 64 21.04 1.31 4.82
CA ALA A 64 22.47 1.47 5.07
C ALA A 64 22.83 1.86 6.53
N GLY A 65 22.03 1.38 7.50
CA GLY A 65 22.20 1.66 8.93
C GLY A 65 21.55 2.95 9.44
N GLU A 66 21.10 3.84 8.55
CA GLU A 66 20.37 5.05 8.89
C GLU A 66 18.86 4.77 9.06
N ALA A 67 18.20 5.47 9.99
CA ALA A 67 16.80 5.28 10.32
C ALA A 67 15.93 6.38 9.72
N TYR A 68 14.92 5.99 8.95
CA TYR A 68 13.97 6.87 8.29
C TYR A 68 12.59 6.71 8.94
N PRO A 69 12.00 7.79 9.50
CA PRO A 69 10.69 7.71 10.14
C PRO A 69 9.61 7.45 9.08
N VAL A 70 8.72 6.50 9.37
CA VAL A 70 7.54 6.21 8.56
C VAL A 70 6.34 6.12 9.48
N ARG A 71 5.20 6.63 9.03
CA ARG A 71 3.98 6.60 9.82
C ARG A 71 2.75 6.37 8.98
N ALA A 72 1.76 5.70 9.59
CA ALA A 72 0.40 5.71 9.10
C ALA A 72 -0.39 6.86 9.76
N GLY A 73 -1.41 7.34 9.07
CA GLY A 73 -2.44 8.19 9.64
C GLY A 73 -3.32 7.42 10.63
N GLU A 74 -4.36 8.08 11.12
CA GLU A 74 -5.37 7.42 11.95
C GLU A 74 -6.08 6.32 11.16
N ASP A 75 -6.49 5.28 11.89
CA ASP A 75 -7.35 4.22 11.38
C ASP A 75 -8.65 4.83 10.81
N ALA A 76 -8.86 4.63 9.51
CA ALA A 76 -10.00 5.14 8.78
C ALA A 76 -11.19 4.18 8.80
N THR A 77 -11.26 3.37 9.85
CA THR A 77 -12.20 2.33 10.31
C THR A 77 -13.69 2.46 9.93
N ARG A 78 -14.16 3.60 9.39
CA ARG A 78 -15.55 3.84 8.98
C ARG A 78 -15.65 4.81 7.79
N ASP A 79 -16.35 4.35 6.77
CA ASP A 79 -16.98 5.07 5.64
C ASP A 79 -16.39 6.46 5.32
N GLY A 80 -15.58 6.54 4.26
CA GLY A 80 -15.25 7.81 3.61
C GLY A 80 -14.16 8.63 4.30
N VAL A 81 -13.43 8.06 5.26
CA VAL A 81 -12.15 8.61 5.73
C VAL A 81 -11.02 7.97 4.92
N ALA A 82 -10.05 8.78 4.52
CA ALA A 82 -8.88 8.27 3.79
C ALA A 82 -7.92 7.58 4.77
N GLU A 83 -7.24 6.52 4.37
CA GLU A 83 -6.00 6.10 5.03
C GLU A 83 -4.80 6.75 4.37
N GLN A 84 -3.75 6.97 5.15
CA GLN A 84 -2.51 7.51 4.63
C GLN A 84 -1.31 6.84 5.24
N VAL A 85 -0.26 6.68 4.45
CA VAL A 85 1.08 6.33 4.92
C VAL A 85 2.05 7.36 4.37
N GLY A 86 2.91 7.91 5.22
CA GLY A 86 3.91 8.92 4.85
C GLY A 86 5.32 8.54 5.29
N HIS A 87 6.31 8.89 4.47
CA HIS A 87 7.74 8.80 4.80
C HIS A 87 8.57 9.87 4.05
N PRO A 88 9.80 10.22 4.50
CA PRO A 88 10.69 11.12 3.77
C PRO A 88 11.18 10.50 2.45
N LEU A 89 11.83 11.29 1.59
CA LEU A 89 12.52 10.73 0.44
C LEU A 89 13.58 9.74 0.91
N LEU A 90 13.57 8.53 0.33
CA LEU A 90 14.52 7.49 0.68
C LEU A 90 15.73 7.56 -0.26
N PRO A 91 16.94 7.21 0.23
CA PRO A 91 18.14 7.24 -0.58
C PRO A 91 18.26 6.03 -1.53
N ALA A 92 17.59 4.91 -1.24
CA ALA A 92 17.70 3.67 -2.02
C ALA A 92 16.59 2.68 -1.62
N GLY A 93 16.56 1.53 -2.30
CA GLY A 93 15.61 0.45 -2.06
C GLY A 93 14.29 0.64 -2.79
N ARG A 94 13.29 -0.19 -2.46
CA ARG A 94 11.94 -0.04 -3.01
C ARG A 94 10.90 0.08 -1.91
N THR A 95 9.89 0.90 -2.19
CA THR A 95 8.64 0.96 -1.41
C THR A 95 7.58 0.17 -2.16
N HIS A 96 7.04 -0.86 -1.52
CA HIS A 96 5.92 -1.66 -2.00
C HIS A 96 4.63 -1.14 -1.37
N VAL A 97 3.57 -1.06 -2.17
CA VAL A 97 2.28 -0.52 -1.76
C VAL A 97 1.18 -1.49 -2.14
N GLY A 98 0.28 -1.77 -1.21
CA GLY A 98 -0.86 -2.63 -1.43
C GLY A 98 -2.04 -2.27 -0.53
N VAL A 99 -3.21 -2.75 -0.93
CA VAL A 99 -4.47 -2.53 -0.22
C VAL A 99 -5.08 -3.90 0.05
N ARG A 100 -5.39 -4.19 1.30
CA ARG A 100 -6.04 -5.43 1.71
C ARG A 100 -7.47 -5.17 2.12
N TYR A 101 -8.39 -6.00 1.67
CA TYR A 101 -9.75 -6.02 2.20
C TYR A 101 -9.73 -6.65 3.59
N HIS A 102 -9.71 -5.83 4.64
CA HIS A 102 -9.55 -6.29 6.02
C HIS A 102 -10.85 -6.88 6.58
N TYR A 103 -11.94 -6.14 6.42
CA TYR A 103 -13.26 -6.50 6.94
C TYR A 103 -14.38 -5.84 6.14
N GLY A 104 -15.59 -6.39 6.20
CA GLY A 104 -16.78 -5.82 5.59
C GLY A 104 -17.64 -6.85 4.87
N GLY A 105 -18.74 -6.39 4.29
CA GLY A 105 -19.68 -7.26 3.55
C GLY A 105 -20.24 -6.63 2.29
N TYR A 106 -19.57 -5.60 1.74
CA TYR A 106 -19.92 -4.96 0.49
C TYR A 106 -18.70 -4.94 -0.43
N ASP A 107 -18.92 -4.90 -1.73
CA ASP A 107 -17.85 -4.54 -2.65
C ASP A 107 -17.41 -3.10 -2.35
N ALA A 108 -16.11 -2.82 -2.45
CA ALA A 108 -15.55 -1.49 -2.25
C ALA A 108 -14.79 -1.04 -3.48
N ARG A 109 -15.07 0.19 -3.93
CA ARG A 109 -14.23 0.88 -4.91
C ARG A 109 -13.15 1.64 -4.16
N ALA A 110 -11.93 1.10 -4.20
CA ALA A 110 -10.73 1.68 -3.62
C ALA A 110 -10.02 2.57 -4.64
N THR A 111 -9.66 3.78 -4.25
CA THR A 111 -8.82 4.70 -5.01
C THR A 111 -7.53 4.96 -4.24
N LEU A 112 -6.41 4.66 -4.87
CA LEU A 112 -5.08 4.85 -4.30
C LEU A 112 -4.40 5.99 -5.04
N ALA A 113 -3.99 7.03 -4.32
CA ALA A 113 -3.29 8.19 -4.85
C ALA A 113 -1.93 8.35 -4.17
N ILE A 114 -0.90 8.67 -4.97
CA ILE A 114 0.47 8.84 -4.51
C ILE A 114 0.89 10.29 -4.69
N TYR A 115 1.48 10.86 -3.65
CA TYR A 115 1.93 12.25 -3.60
C TYR A 115 3.42 12.30 -3.34
N LEU A 116 4.11 13.18 -4.08
CA LEU A 116 5.51 13.53 -3.92
C LEU A 116 5.60 15.04 -3.70
N GLU A 117 6.12 15.45 -2.55
CA GLU A 117 6.21 16.84 -2.09
C GLU A 117 4.86 17.58 -2.21
N GLY A 118 3.78 16.89 -1.82
CA GLY A 118 2.41 17.40 -1.89
C GLY A 118 1.77 17.40 -3.29
N ARG A 119 2.51 17.05 -4.35
CA ARG A 119 1.98 16.92 -5.72
C ARG A 119 1.55 15.48 -5.99
N ARG A 120 0.32 15.27 -6.45
CA ARG A 120 -0.13 13.95 -6.90
C ARG A 120 0.65 13.52 -8.14
N ILE A 121 1.34 12.38 -8.07
CA ILE A 121 2.15 11.82 -9.16
C ILE A 121 1.51 10.61 -9.82
N TRP A 122 0.60 9.92 -9.12
CA TRP A 122 -0.08 8.74 -9.64
C TRP A 122 -1.41 8.50 -8.91
N GLU A 123 -2.34 7.84 -9.59
CA GLU A 123 -3.64 7.42 -9.07
C GLU A 123 -4.11 6.17 -9.84
N ASP A 124 -4.67 5.20 -9.13
CA ASP A 124 -5.41 4.07 -9.71
C ASP A 124 -6.62 3.71 -8.85
N THR A 125 -7.58 3.01 -9.46
CA THR A 125 -8.82 2.59 -8.81
C THR A 125 -9.08 1.11 -9.06
N ARG A 126 -9.39 0.36 -8.00
CA ARG A 126 -9.77 -1.06 -8.07
C ARG A 126 -11.02 -1.35 -7.26
N ILE A 127 -11.71 -2.42 -7.63
CA ILE A 127 -12.82 -2.96 -6.87
C ILE A 127 -12.31 -4.19 -6.11
N LEU A 128 -12.53 -4.21 -4.79
CA LEU A 128 -12.29 -5.38 -3.97
C LEU A 128 -13.64 -5.89 -3.46
N THR A 129 -13.86 -7.20 -3.56
CA THR A 129 -15.19 -7.82 -3.37
C THR A 129 -15.21 -8.82 -2.23
N GLU A 130 -14.04 -9.33 -1.82
CA GLU A 130 -13.94 -10.42 -0.86
C GLU A 130 -12.92 -10.09 0.23
N ARG A 131 -13.18 -10.63 1.44
CA ARG A 131 -12.27 -10.50 2.57
C ARG A 131 -10.93 -11.15 2.24
N ASP A 132 -9.86 -10.56 2.76
CA ASP A 132 -8.46 -10.99 2.60
C ASP A 132 -7.89 -10.80 1.19
N GLN A 133 -8.71 -10.42 0.21
CA GLN A 133 -8.25 -10.03 -1.10
C GLN A 133 -7.25 -8.87 -1.00
N THR A 134 -6.12 -9.01 -1.68
CA THR A 134 -5.05 -8.01 -1.71
C THR A 134 -4.85 -7.48 -3.12
N TRP A 135 -4.97 -6.16 -3.24
CA TRP A 135 -4.51 -5.41 -4.39
C TRP A 135 -3.06 -5.01 -4.20
N TYR A 136 -2.15 -5.65 -4.93
CA TYR A 136 -0.74 -5.23 -4.98
C TYR A 136 -0.61 -4.09 -5.99
N ALA A 137 -0.46 -2.87 -5.50
CA ALA A 137 -0.85 -1.68 -6.26
C ALA A 137 0.31 -0.97 -6.96
N ALA A 138 1.44 -0.82 -6.27
CA ALA A 138 2.58 -0.10 -6.83
C ALA A 138 3.89 -0.51 -6.16
N ILE A 139 4.99 -0.38 -6.91
CA ILE A 139 6.35 -0.44 -6.38
C ILE A 139 7.04 0.88 -6.78
N PHE A 140 7.79 1.48 -5.86
CA PHE A 140 8.57 2.70 -6.11
C PHE A 140 10.03 2.44 -5.82
N ALA A 141 10.89 2.53 -6.84
CA ALA A 141 12.33 2.39 -6.70
C ALA A 141 12.97 3.76 -6.45
N TRP A 142 13.75 3.83 -5.38
CA TRP A 142 14.44 5.04 -4.93
C TRP A 142 15.90 5.03 -5.40
N SER A 143 16.41 6.21 -5.73
CA SER A 143 17.82 6.39 -6.08
C SER A 143 18.47 7.46 -5.21
N ASN A 144 19.76 7.30 -4.95
CA ASN A 144 20.59 8.27 -4.24
C ASN A 144 21.16 9.34 -5.18
N GLU A 145 20.89 9.24 -6.48
CA GLU A 145 21.38 10.18 -7.48
C GLU A 145 20.57 11.49 -7.43
N PRO A 146 21.16 12.61 -6.96
CA PRO A 146 20.43 13.86 -6.73
C PRO A 146 19.93 14.52 -8.03
N ASP A 147 20.43 14.10 -9.19
CA ASP A 147 20.10 14.66 -10.50
C ASP A 147 18.91 13.96 -11.19
N ILE A 148 18.36 12.90 -10.60
CA ILE A 148 17.15 12.25 -11.13
C ILE A 148 15.93 13.11 -10.78
N ARG A 149 15.50 13.91 -11.76
CA ARG A 149 14.37 14.85 -11.66
C ARG A 149 13.03 14.23 -11.20
N GLU A 150 12.89 12.91 -11.28
CA GLU A 150 11.66 12.17 -10.97
C GLU A 150 11.96 10.98 -10.02
N ASN A 151 12.66 11.23 -8.91
CA ASN A 151 12.82 10.27 -7.83
C ASN A 151 11.57 10.29 -6.93
N PRO A 152 10.82 9.18 -6.72
CA PRO A 152 11.10 7.79 -7.12
C PRO A 152 10.53 7.37 -8.49
N VAL A 153 11.10 6.29 -9.06
CA VAL A 153 10.61 5.64 -10.28
C VAL A 153 9.52 4.62 -9.93
N ARG A 154 8.35 4.74 -10.53
CA ARG A 154 7.25 3.76 -10.37
C ARG A 154 7.50 2.51 -11.22
N ILE A 155 7.35 1.35 -10.60
CA ILE A 155 7.36 0.02 -11.21
C ILE A 155 5.96 -0.57 -11.03
N GLU A 156 5.40 -1.10 -12.10
CA GLU A 156 4.11 -1.81 -12.05
C GLU A 156 4.35 -3.21 -11.45
N PRO A 157 3.69 -3.57 -10.33
CA PRO A 157 3.75 -4.92 -9.80
C PRO A 157 3.13 -5.92 -10.78
N SER A 158 3.65 -7.15 -10.80
CA SER A 158 3.03 -8.21 -11.61
C SER A 158 1.62 -8.50 -11.08
N PRO A 159 0.59 -8.57 -11.95
CA PRO A 159 -0.74 -8.97 -11.52
C PRO A 159 -0.73 -10.43 -11.06
N CYS A 160 -1.67 -10.81 -10.20
CA CYS A 160 -1.84 -12.21 -9.83
C CYS A 160 -2.30 -13.02 -11.05
N THR A 161 -1.56 -14.07 -11.39
CA THR A 161 -1.90 -15.00 -12.45
C THR A 161 -1.73 -16.45 -11.97
N SER A 162 -2.14 -17.43 -12.78
CA SER A 162 -1.94 -18.85 -12.46
C SER A 162 -0.46 -19.26 -12.30
N GLN A 163 0.49 -18.38 -12.63
CA GLN A 163 1.93 -18.59 -12.45
C GLN A 163 2.46 -17.95 -11.17
N SER A 164 1.67 -17.13 -10.48
CA SER A 164 2.06 -16.52 -9.20
C SER A 164 2.15 -17.56 -8.09
N LEU A 165 3.02 -17.33 -7.12
CA LEU A 165 3.18 -18.22 -5.96
C LEU A 165 1.95 -18.28 -5.05
N GLY A 166 1.16 -17.20 -5.00
CA GLY A 166 -0.05 -17.09 -4.19
C GLY A 166 -1.34 -17.45 -4.93
N ALA A 167 -2.44 -17.61 -4.19
CA ALA A 167 -3.76 -17.79 -4.77
C ALA A 167 -4.27 -16.47 -5.38
N CYS A 168 -4.87 -16.55 -6.58
CA CYS A 168 -5.43 -15.39 -7.25
C CYS A 168 -6.94 -15.32 -7.07
N ALA A 169 -7.41 -14.09 -6.82
CA ALA A 169 -8.78 -13.71 -7.01
C ALA A 169 -8.98 -13.21 -8.46
N HIS A 170 -10.19 -12.74 -8.77
CA HIS A 170 -10.49 -12.16 -10.08
C HIS A 170 -9.71 -10.86 -10.34
N ASP A 171 -9.59 -10.49 -11.61
CA ASP A 171 -9.04 -9.22 -12.09
C ASP A 171 -7.59 -8.89 -11.66
N GLY A 172 -6.77 -9.92 -11.47
CA GLY A 172 -5.34 -9.77 -11.17
C GLY A 172 -5.05 -9.45 -9.70
N LEU A 173 -6.06 -9.55 -8.83
CA LEU A 173 -5.94 -9.40 -7.39
C LEU A 173 -5.49 -10.73 -6.75
N TYR A 174 -4.78 -10.64 -5.64
CA TYR A 174 -4.42 -11.80 -4.84
C TYR A 174 -5.59 -12.14 -3.91
N ALA A 175 -5.87 -13.43 -3.71
CA ALA A 175 -6.93 -13.87 -2.80
C ALA A 175 -6.54 -13.74 -1.33
N GLU A 176 -5.24 -13.65 -1.04
CA GLU A 176 -4.65 -13.57 0.30
C GLU A 176 -3.42 -12.64 0.27
N GLU A 177 -2.40 -12.91 1.09
CA GLU A 177 -1.12 -12.22 1.06
C GLU A 177 -0.37 -12.40 -0.28
N VAL A 178 0.48 -11.43 -0.63
CA VAL A 178 1.31 -11.51 -1.83
C VAL A 178 2.63 -12.16 -1.48
N LEU A 179 2.88 -13.34 -2.02
CA LEU A 179 4.19 -14.00 -1.93
C LEU A 179 5.15 -13.38 -2.95
N LEU A 180 6.34 -12.97 -2.51
CA LEU A 180 7.32 -12.28 -3.35
C LEU A 180 8.39 -13.25 -3.86
N GLU A 181 8.81 -13.08 -5.11
CA GLU A 181 9.92 -13.84 -5.69
C GLU A 181 11.25 -13.09 -5.52
N GLY A 182 12.38 -13.80 -5.62
CA GLY A 182 13.73 -13.28 -5.32
C GLY A 182 14.10 -11.94 -5.97
N ALA A 183 13.56 -11.60 -7.15
CA ALA A 183 13.81 -10.30 -7.80
C ALA A 183 13.15 -9.08 -7.12
N ASP A 184 12.14 -9.32 -6.28
CA ASP A 184 11.48 -8.32 -5.42
C ASP A 184 12.04 -8.31 -3.99
N ILE A 185 12.92 -9.26 -3.67
CA ILE A 185 13.60 -9.41 -2.38
C ILE A 185 15.05 -8.87 -2.46
N ASP A 186 15.73 -9.06 -3.58
CA ASP A 186 17.17 -8.80 -3.76
C ASP A 186 17.50 -7.44 -4.42
N ALA A 187 16.60 -6.45 -4.35
CA ALA A 187 16.89 -5.12 -4.88
C ALA A 187 17.88 -4.36 -3.97
N GLU A 188 19.18 -4.59 -4.20
CA GLU A 188 20.27 -3.70 -3.74
C GLU A 188 20.09 -2.25 -4.25
#